data_AF-A0A1Q9DAM4-F1
#
_entry.id   AF-A0A1Q9DAM4-F1
#
_cell.length_a   1.000
_cell.length_b   1.000
_cell.length_c   1.000
_cell.angle_alpha   90.00
_cell.angle_beta   90.00
_cell.angle_gamma   90.00
#
_symmetry.space_group_name_H-M   'P 1'
#
loop_
_entity.id
_entity.type
_entity.pdbx_description
1 polymer ?
#
loop_
_entity_poly.entity_id
_entity_poly.type
_entity_poly.pdbx_seq_one_letter_code
_entity_poly.pdbx_strand_id
1 'polypeptide(L)'
;MILRLFRLSRLMRMVRLVKIFEQCDALYLMLTSIRASFAALAWSSALLVLIQMMLALAMVTLVEPYLTDPNSTGDKHDVYKYYGTFTRAMLTLFEITLGNFVPVTRLMMSDVSEIYVIFALIHKLVIGFAVVMVITGVFIQETVTVAQTDNTIMLTQKERALNLSAI
;
A
#
# COMPACT_ATOMS: atom_id res chain seq x y z
N MET A 1 8.00 -26.84 -18.19
CA MET A 1 6.72 -26.16 -17.83
C MET A 1 5.88 -26.90 -16.79
N ILE A 2 5.88 -28.25 -16.75
CA ILE A 2 5.13 -29.08 -15.78
C ILE A 2 5.49 -28.81 -14.30
N LEU A 3 6.74 -28.48 -13.99
CA LEU A 3 7.18 -28.13 -12.62
C LEU A 3 6.53 -26.84 -12.07
N ARG A 4 6.16 -25.88 -12.94
CA ARG A 4 5.42 -24.67 -12.52
C ARG A 4 3.97 -25.00 -12.17
N LEU A 5 3.34 -25.90 -12.93
CA LEU A 5 1.97 -26.39 -12.68
C LEU A 5 1.87 -27.20 -11.38
N PHE A 6 2.89 -27.98 -11.03
CA PHE A 6 2.94 -28.69 -9.74
C PHE A 6 3.12 -27.73 -8.54
N ARG A 7 3.76 -26.57 -8.74
CA ARG A 7 3.79 -25.49 -7.73
C ARG A 7 2.40 -24.85 -7.55
N LEU A 8 1.65 -24.69 -8.63
CA LEU A 8 0.27 -24.17 -8.63
C LEU A 8 -0.73 -25.14 -8.00
N SER A 9 -0.54 -26.46 -8.12
CA SER A 9 -1.41 -27.45 -7.45
C SER A 9 -1.31 -27.36 -5.91
N ARG A 10 -0.14 -26.96 -5.39
CA ARG A 10 0.06 -26.68 -3.96
C ARG A 10 -0.70 -25.43 -3.49
N LEU A 11 -0.80 -24.40 -4.35
CA LEU A 11 -1.62 -23.21 -4.10
C LEU A 11 -3.13 -23.54 -4.09
N MET A 12 -3.60 -24.43 -4.98
CA MET A 12 -4.99 -24.91 -4.94
C MET A 12 -5.36 -25.60 -3.63
N ARG A 13 -4.40 -26.29 -2.98
CA ARG A 13 -4.60 -26.85 -1.63
C ARG A 13 -4.80 -25.76 -0.57
N MET A 14 -4.07 -24.65 -0.65
CA MET A 14 -4.24 -23.51 0.25
C MET A 14 -5.62 -22.84 0.06
N VAL A 15 -6.09 -22.73 -1.17
CA VAL A 15 -7.45 -22.21 -1.47
C VAL A 15 -8.54 -23.12 -0.88
N ARG A 16 -8.34 -24.45 -0.82
CA ARG A 16 -9.28 -25.35 -0.13
C ARG A 16 -9.25 -25.18 1.39
N LEU A 17 -8.11 -24.89 1.99
CA LEU A 17 -8.03 -24.58 3.42
C LEU A 17 -8.86 -23.33 3.75
N VAL A 18 -8.84 -22.31 2.88
CA VAL A 18 -9.72 -21.13 2.99
C VAL A 18 -11.21 -21.51 3.00
N LYS A 19 -11.63 -22.52 2.21
CA LYS A 19 -13.01 -23.05 2.27
C LYS A 19 -13.33 -23.82 3.55
N ILE A 20 -12.36 -24.51 4.14
CA ILE A 20 -12.56 -25.19 5.45
C ILE A 20 -12.67 -24.14 6.58
N PHE A 21 -11.99 -23.01 6.44
CA PHE A 21 -12.15 -21.86 7.35
C PHE A 21 -13.50 -21.14 7.21
N GLU A 22 -14.35 -21.45 6.21
CA GLU A 22 -15.74 -20.96 6.16
C GLU A 22 -16.62 -21.53 7.30
N GLN A 23 -16.16 -22.58 8.00
CA GLN A 23 -16.80 -23.09 9.22
C GLN A 23 -16.42 -22.28 10.48
N CYS A 24 -15.45 -21.37 10.38
CA CYS A 24 -15.14 -20.40 11.42
C CYS A 24 -15.82 -19.08 11.06
N ASP A 25 -16.98 -18.81 11.66
CA ASP A 25 -17.81 -17.62 11.39
C ASP A 25 -17.00 -16.31 11.39
N ALA A 26 -16.01 -16.19 12.30
CA ALA A 26 -15.11 -15.04 12.36
C ALA A 26 -14.19 -14.89 11.13
N LEU A 27 -13.67 -16.00 10.59
CA LEU A 27 -12.81 -15.99 9.40
C LEU A 27 -13.62 -15.75 8.13
N TYR A 28 -14.83 -16.32 8.04
CA TYR A 28 -15.78 -16.04 6.97
C TYR A 28 -16.11 -14.55 6.92
N LEU A 29 -16.46 -13.95 8.07
CA LEU A 29 -16.73 -12.52 8.16
C LEU A 29 -15.55 -11.67 7.68
N MET A 30 -14.33 -11.97 8.16
CA MET A 30 -13.14 -11.23 7.75
C MET A 30 -12.89 -11.33 6.24
N LEU A 31 -13.04 -12.52 5.64
CA LEU A 31 -12.86 -12.72 4.19
C LEU A 31 -13.94 -12.00 3.37
N THR A 32 -15.19 -12.04 3.81
CA THR A 32 -16.31 -11.33 3.18
C THR A 32 -16.11 -9.82 3.26
N SER A 33 -15.66 -9.31 4.41
CA SER A 33 -15.33 -7.89 4.62
C SER A 33 -14.16 -7.44 3.74
N ILE A 34 -13.11 -8.26 3.60
CA ILE A 34 -11.98 -8.00 2.70
C ILE A 34 -12.46 -7.93 1.24
N ARG A 35 -13.32 -8.85 0.80
CA ARG A 35 -13.85 -8.86 -0.58
C ARG A 35 -14.70 -7.63 -0.88
N ALA A 36 -15.58 -7.27 0.05
CA ALA A 36 -16.43 -6.08 -0.09
C ALA A 36 -15.59 -4.80 -0.12
N SER A 37 -14.58 -4.69 0.74
CA SER A 37 -13.70 -3.51 0.82
C SER A 37 -12.68 -3.43 -0.33
N PHE A 38 -12.50 -4.50 -1.11
CA PHE A 38 -11.49 -4.57 -2.16
C PHE A 38 -11.71 -3.53 -3.26
N ALA A 39 -12.97 -3.28 -3.65
CA ALA A 39 -13.29 -2.28 -4.67
C ALA A 39 -12.91 -0.87 -4.21
N ALA A 40 -13.32 -0.46 -3.00
CA ALA A 40 -12.98 0.84 -2.42
C ALA A 40 -11.46 1.01 -2.24
N LEU A 41 -10.78 -0.02 -1.76
CA LEU A 41 -9.32 -0.04 -1.62
C LEU A 41 -8.62 0.07 -2.98
N ALA A 42 -9.11 -0.64 -4.00
CA ALA A 42 -8.52 -0.62 -5.34
C ALA A 42 -8.62 0.76 -5.98
N TRP A 43 -9.77 1.42 -5.89
CA TRP A 43 -9.95 2.78 -6.42
C TRP A 43 -9.08 3.80 -5.68
N SER A 44 -9.02 3.71 -4.35
CA SER A 44 -8.19 4.62 -3.54
C SER A 44 -6.70 4.41 -3.80
N SER A 45 -6.28 3.15 -3.95
CA SER A 45 -4.89 2.80 -4.30
C SER A 45 -4.55 3.20 -5.73
N ALA A 46 -5.49 3.10 -6.68
CA ALA A 46 -5.30 3.55 -8.06
C ALA A 46 -5.08 5.07 -8.11
N LEU A 47 -5.86 5.84 -7.33
CA LEU A 47 -5.64 7.29 -7.20
C LEU A 47 -4.26 7.60 -6.61
N LEU A 48 -3.85 6.89 -5.57
CA LEU A 48 -2.51 7.03 -4.99
C LEU A 48 -1.42 6.76 -6.04
N VAL A 49 -1.55 5.69 -6.83
CA VAL A 49 -0.62 5.36 -7.92
C VAL A 49 -0.55 6.48 -8.95
N LEU A 50 -1.68 7.07 -9.35
CA LEU A 50 -1.69 8.19 -10.29
C LEU A 50 -0.94 9.41 -9.76
N ILE A 51 -1.12 9.75 -8.48
CA ILE A 51 -0.38 10.84 -7.83
C ILE A 51 1.12 10.54 -7.80
N GLN A 52 1.48 9.31 -7.44
CA GLN A 52 2.87 8.85 -7.42
C GLN A 52 3.52 8.91 -8.82
N MET A 53 2.78 8.59 -9.88
CA MET A 53 3.28 8.69 -11.26
C MET A 53 3.64 10.14 -11.64
N MET A 54 2.81 11.11 -11.27
CA MET A 54 3.10 12.53 -11.53
C MET A 54 4.36 12.98 -10.78
N LEU A 55 4.49 12.60 -9.50
CA LEU A 55 5.67 12.88 -8.70
C LEU A 55 6.92 12.18 -9.23
N ALA A 56 6.80 10.94 -9.72
CA ALA A 56 7.90 10.19 -10.30
C ALA A 56 8.44 10.90 -11.55
N LEU A 57 7.55 11.33 -12.43
CA LEU A 57 7.93 12.06 -13.63
C LEU A 57 8.60 13.39 -13.27
N ALA A 58 8.04 14.15 -12.33
CA ALA A 58 8.64 15.38 -11.83
C ALA A 58 10.05 15.16 -11.27
N MET A 59 10.25 14.11 -10.46
CA MET A 59 11.56 13.80 -9.89
C MET A 59 12.59 13.42 -10.94
N VAL A 60 12.21 12.61 -11.94
CA VAL A 60 13.11 12.28 -13.07
C VAL A 60 13.55 13.56 -13.79
N THR A 61 12.62 14.48 -14.07
CA THR A 61 12.96 15.74 -14.75
C THR A 61 13.80 16.69 -13.90
N LEU A 62 13.64 16.67 -12.57
CA LEU A 62 14.43 17.51 -11.65
C LEU A 62 15.86 16.99 -11.45
N VAL A 63 16.05 15.68 -11.55
CA VAL A 63 17.36 15.02 -11.36
C VAL A 63 18.17 14.93 -12.66
N GLU A 64 17.51 14.99 -13.82
CA GLU A 64 18.16 14.93 -15.15
C GLU A 64 19.31 15.96 -15.34
N PRO A 65 19.18 17.24 -14.94
CA PRO A 65 20.28 18.21 -15.06
C PRO A 65 21.52 17.81 -14.25
N TYR A 66 21.31 17.25 -13.06
CA TYR A 66 22.39 16.76 -12.20
C TYR A 66 23.10 15.54 -12.81
N LEU A 67 22.35 14.61 -13.40
CA LEU A 67 22.92 13.42 -14.03
C LEU A 67 23.73 13.76 -15.30
N THR A 68 23.28 14.76 -16.07
CA THR A 68 23.90 15.16 -17.34
C THR A 68 25.09 16.11 -17.19
N ASP A 69 25.18 16.86 -16.09
CA ASP A 69 26.27 17.82 -15.87
C ASP A 69 27.63 17.13 -15.61
N PRO A 70 28.63 17.24 -16.51
CA PRO A 70 29.93 16.61 -16.34
C PRO A 70 30.73 17.11 -15.12
N ASN A 71 30.37 18.25 -14.52
CA ASN A 71 31.10 18.84 -13.39
C ASN A 71 30.53 18.48 -12.01
N SER A 72 29.43 17.72 -11.93
CA SER A 72 28.85 17.36 -10.64
C SER A 72 29.78 16.44 -9.85
N THR A 73 30.00 16.73 -8.56
CA THR A 73 30.98 16.04 -7.72
C THR A 73 30.45 14.82 -6.97
N GLY A 74 29.12 14.58 -6.94
CA GLY A 74 28.50 13.47 -6.20
C GLY A 74 28.37 12.17 -7.01
N ASP A 75 27.95 11.09 -6.34
CA ASP A 75 27.84 9.76 -6.96
C ASP A 75 26.58 9.64 -7.83
N LYS A 76 26.73 10.01 -9.11
CA LYS A 76 25.69 9.87 -10.12
C LYS A 76 25.15 8.45 -10.26
N HIS A 77 25.97 7.42 -9.99
CA HIS A 77 25.55 6.04 -10.19
C HIS A 77 24.46 5.67 -9.19
N ASP A 78 24.59 6.09 -7.94
CA ASP A 78 23.61 5.85 -6.91
C ASP A 78 22.35 6.70 -7.12
N VAL A 79 22.48 7.97 -7.52
CA VAL A 79 21.33 8.81 -7.90
C VAL A 79 20.55 8.18 -9.07
N TYR A 80 21.25 7.62 -10.06
CA TYR A 80 20.63 6.94 -11.20
C TYR A 80 19.94 5.61 -10.82
N LYS A 81 20.37 4.93 -9.75
CA LYS A 81 19.67 3.73 -9.24
C LYS A 81 18.25 4.06 -8.75
N TYR A 82 18.07 5.22 -8.12
CA TYR A 82 16.78 5.64 -7.57
C TYR A 82 15.93 6.42 -8.58
N TYR A 83 16.48 7.45 -9.23
CA TYR A 83 15.69 8.38 -10.08
C TYR A 83 16.08 8.37 -11.55
N GLY A 84 16.97 7.47 -11.99
CA GLY A 84 17.49 7.46 -13.36
C GLY A 84 16.47 7.11 -14.45
N THR A 85 15.38 6.42 -14.11
CA THR A 85 14.28 6.13 -15.04
C THR A 85 12.94 6.26 -14.34
N PHE A 86 11.86 6.45 -15.10
CA PHE A 86 10.49 6.53 -14.57
C PHE A 86 10.13 5.35 -13.66
N THR A 87 10.40 4.11 -14.08
CA THR A 87 10.08 2.91 -13.28
C THR A 87 10.87 2.86 -11.97
N ARG A 88 12.12 3.32 -11.99
CA ARG A 88 12.95 3.40 -10.78
C ARG A 88 12.41 4.46 -9.83
N ALA A 89 12.13 5.66 -10.34
CA ALA A 89 11.57 6.75 -9.56
C ALA A 89 10.21 6.36 -8.94
N MET A 90 9.37 5.64 -9.69
CA MET A 90 8.10 5.12 -9.19
C MET A 90 8.30 4.13 -8.03
N LEU A 91 9.25 3.20 -8.15
CA LEU A 91 9.59 2.26 -7.08
C LEU A 91 10.15 2.99 -5.86
N THR A 92 11.02 3.98 -6.07
CA THR A 92 11.62 4.79 -5.01
C THR A 92 10.58 5.61 -4.26
N LEU A 93 9.64 6.25 -4.94
CA LEU A 93 8.57 6.99 -4.27
C LEU A 93 7.60 6.06 -3.52
N PHE A 94 7.37 4.85 -4.05
CA PHE A 94 6.64 3.81 -3.32
C PHE A 94 7.38 3.37 -2.04
N GLU A 95 8.71 3.20 -2.12
CA GLU A 95 9.57 2.90 -0.97
C GLU A 95 9.57 4.04 0.07
N ILE A 96 9.63 5.30 -0.34
CA ILE A 96 9.51 6.45 0.57
C ILE A 96 8.14 6.45 1.27
N THR A 97 7.09 6.08 0.55
CA THR A 97 5.71 6.11 1.04
C THR A 97 5.47 5.03 2.10
N LEU A 98 5.78 3.77 1.78
CA LEU A 98 5.45 2.61 2.64
C LEU A 98 6.64 2.05 3.42
N GLY A 99 7.86 2.28 2.95
CA GLY A 99 9.10 1.77 3.52
C GLY A 99 9.93 2.86 4.18
N ASN A 100 11.25 2.77 4.00
CA ASN A 100 12.22 3.66 4.62
C ASN A 100 12.57 4.83 3.70
N PHE A 101 12.23 6.05 4.10
CA PHE A 101 12.54 7.24 3.33
C PHE A 101 13.97 7.78 3.57
N VAL A 102 14.63 7.39 4.67
CA VAL A 102 15.88 8.02 5.13
C VAL A 102 17.05 7.78 4.17
N PRO A 103 17.32 6.56 3.67
CA PRO A 103 18.46 6.30 2.78
C PRO A 103 18.40 7.13 1.49
N VAL A 104 17.24 7.12 0.84
CA VAL A 104 17.00 7.88 -0.40
C VAL A 104 17.13 9.37 -0.16
N THR A 105 16.54 9.88 0.92
CA THR A 105 16.57 11.31 1.25
C THR A 105 17.99 11.78 1.57
N ARG A 106 18.76 10.99 2.33
CA ARG A 106 20.15 11.33 2.66
C ARG A 106 21.04 11.34 1.43
N LEU A 107 20.85 10.40 0.51
CA LEU A 107 21.57 10.38 -0.77
C LEU A 107 21.25 11.62 -1.61
N MET A 108 19.97 11.97 -1.77
CA MET A 108 19.59 13.17 -2.54
C MET A 108 20.10 14.46 -1.87
N MET A 109 20.10 14.50 -0.53
CA MET A 109 20.62 15.62 0.25
C MET A 109 22.12 15.81 0.06
N SER A 110 22.91 14.73 0.14
CA SER A 110 24.37 14.81 0.06
C SER A 110 24.86 15.10 -1.36
N ASP A 111 24.22 14.48 -2.36
CA ASP A 111 24.79 14.43 -3.70
C ASP A 111 24.18 15.50 -4.61
N VAL A 112 22.90 15.84 -4.44
CA VAL A 112 22.18 16.75 -5.34
C VAL A 112 21.96 18.12 -4.69
N SER A 113 21.17 18.17 -3.61
CA SER A 113 20.88 19.41 -2.88
C SER A 113 20.12 19.14 -1.59
N GLU A 114 20.35 19.97 -0.56
CA GLU A 114 19.62 19.90 0.71
C GLU A 114 18.11 20.15 0.58
N ILE A 115 17.66 20.83 -0.49
CA ILE A 115 16.23 21.10 -0.73
C ILE A 115 15.39 19.82 -0.85
N TYR A 116 16.00 18.71 -1.27
CA TYR A 116 15.34 17.41 -1.40
C TYR A 116 14.88 16.83 -0.05
N VAL A 117 15.46 17.28 1.07
CA VAL A 117 14.95 16.94 2.41
C VAL A 117 13.56 17.50 2.63
N ILE A 118 13.33 18.76 2.25
CA ILE A 118 12.02 19.41 2.39
C ILE A 118 10.99 18.69 1.52
N PHE A 119 11.34 18.36 0.28
CA PHE A 119 10.50 17.56 -0.60
C PHE A 119 10.13 16.20 0.03
N ALA A 120 11.12 15.46 0.53
CA ALA A 120 10.89 14.15 1.14
C ALA A 120 10.01 14.22 2.40
N LEU A 121 10.19 15.26 3.23
CA LEU A 121 9.36 15.48 4.42
C LEU A 121 7.92 15.81 4.05
N ILE A 122 7.70 16.71 3.07
CA ILE A 122 6.36 17.04 2.59
C ILE A 122 5.69 15.80 1.98
N HIS A 123 6.40 15.04 1.14
CA HIS A 123 5.89 13.79 0.58
C HIS A 123 5.50 12.80 1.69
N LYS A 124 6.33 12.66 2.72
CA LYS A 124 6.04 11.73 3.83
C LYS A 124 4.83 12.16 4.66
N LEU A 125 4.67 13.45 4.93
CA LEU A 125 3.53 13.98 5.69
C LEU A 125 2.22 13.94 4.89
N VAL A 126 2.26 14.33 3.61
CA VAL A 126 1.05 14.39 2.79
C VAL A 126 0.67 13.00 2.30
N ILE A 127 1.58 12.30 1.63
CA ILE A 127 1.25 11.02 0.98
C ILE A 127 1.37 9.88 1.99
N GLY A 128 2.51 9.78 2.68
CA GLY A 128 2.79 8.67 3.59
C GLY A 128 1.92 8.66 4.85
N PHE A 129 1.60 9.84 5.40
CA PHE A 129 0.76 9.97 6.59
C PHE A 129 -0.70 10.26 6.20
N ALA A 130 -1.01 11.42 5.62
CA ALA A 130 -2.41 11.81 5.43
C ALA A 130 -3.16 10.89 4.43
N VAL A 131 -2.63 10.68 3.22
CA VAL A 131 -3.32 9.89 2.19
C VAL A 131 -3.45 8.41 2.60
N VAL A 132 -2.38 7.78 3.06
CA VAL A 132 -2.44 6.36 3.50
C VAL A 132 -3.38 6.17 4.70
N MET A 133 -3.43 7.12 5.63
CA MET A 133 -4.40 7.07 6.74
C MET A 133 -5.84 7.22 6.27
N VAL A 134 -6.11 8.09 5.30
CA VAL A 134 -7.46 8.19 4.69
C VAL A 134 -7.85 6.88 4.01
N ILE A 135 -6.96 6.26 3.25
CA ILE A 135 -7.21 4.95 2.60
C ILE A 135 -7.53 3.88 3.65
N THR A 136 -6.77 3.87 4.75
CA THR A 136 -6.98 2.94 5.87
C THR A 136 -8.32 3.21 6.56
N GLY A 137 -8.69 4.48 6.74
CA GLY A 137 -9.98 4.88 7.30
C GLY A 137 -11.17 4.41 6.47
N VAL A 138 -11.10 4.58 5.13
CA VAL A 138 -12.13 4.07 4.20
C VAL A 138 -12.22 2.54 4.30
N PHE A 139 -11.09 1.84 4.34
CA PHE A 139 -11.07 0.38 4.47
C PHE A 139 -11.72 -0.10 5.79
N ILE A 140 -11.44 0.59 6.90
CA ILE A 140 -12.06 0.28 8.20
C ILE A 140 -13.58 0.55 8.13
N GLN A 141 -14.01 1.65 7.52
CA GLN A 141 -15.42 2.00 7.39
C GLN A 141 -16.21 0.95 6.59
N GLU A 142 -15.67 0.47 5.46
CA GLU A 142 -16.27 -0.60 4.67
C GLU A 142 -16.34 -1.91 5.47
N THR A 143 -15.28 -2.24 6.22
CA THR A 143 -15.25 -3.43 7.08
C THR A 143 -16.33 -3.38 8.17
N VAL A 144 -16.52 -2.24 8.83
CA VAL A 144 -17.57 -2.04 9.84
C VAL A 144 -18.96 -2.16 9.21
N THR A 145 -19.15 -1.60 8.01
CA THR A 145 -20.43 -1.65 7.28
C THR A 145 -20.83 -3.08 6.94
N VAL A 146 -19.87 -3.90 6.48
CA VAL A 146 -20.09 -5.32 6.19
C VAL A 146 -20.42 -6.10 7.46
N ALA A 147 -19.68 -5.86 8.55
CA ALA A 147 -19.94 -6.51 9.83
C ALA A 147 -21.33 -6.20 10.41
N GLN A 148 -21.88 -5.01 10.13
CA GLN A 148 -23.23 -4.62 10.54
C GLN A 148 -24.32 -5.23 9.64
N THR A 149 -24.03 -5.43 8.36
CA THR A 149 -25.00 -5.93 7.37
C THR A 149 -25.09 -7.46 7.37
N ASP A 150 -24.07 -8.15 7.89
CA ASP A 150 -24.08 -9.61 8.00
C ASP A 150 -25.03 -10.08 9.11
N ASN A 151 -26.22 -10.51 8.71
CA ASN A 151 -27.32 -10.93 9.58
C ASN A 151 -26.92 -12.01 10.59
N THR A 152 -25.94 -12.85 10.26
CA THR A 152 -25.45 -13.93 11.14
C THR A 152 -24.86 -13.40 12.45
N ILE A 153 -24.13 -12.29 12.41
CA ILE A 153 -23.56 -11.63 13.59
C ILE A 153 -24.62 -10.85 14.33
N MET A 154 -25.49 -10.17 13.60
CA MET A 154 -26.59 -9.42 14.21
C MET A 154 -27.57 -10.34 14.95
N LEU A 155 -27.81 -11.54 14.43
CA LEU A 155 -28.62 -12.58 15.06
C LEU A 155 -27.91 -13.17 16.30
N THR A 156 -26.62 -13.51 16.23
CA THR A 156 -25.88 -14.00 17.41
C THR A 156 -25.73 -12.95 18.51
N GLN A 157 -25.60 -11.66 18.16
CA GLN A 157 -25.62 -10.57 19.14
C GLN A 157 -27.01 -10.39 19.77
N LYS A 158 -28.09 -10.45 18.97
CA LYS A 158 -29.46 -10.39 19.48
C LYS A 158 -29.80 -11.58 20.39
N GLU A 159 -29.42 -12.80 20.02
CA GLU A 159 -29.62 -13.98 20.87
C GLU A 159 -28.87 -13.88 22.20
N ARG A 160 -27.62 -13.39 22.19
CA ARG A 160 -26.86 -13.17 23.43
C ARG A 160 -27.48 -12.08 24.31
N ALA A 161 -27.96 -10.99 23.71
CA ALA A 161 -28.64 -9.93 24.45
C ALA A 161 -29.97 -10.40 25.06
N LEU A 162 -30.75 -11.20 24.32
CA LEU A 162 -31.98 -11.80 24.82
C LEU A 162 -31.72 -12.76 26.01
N ASN A 163 -30.70 -13.62 25.90
CA ASN A 163 -30.34 -14.55 26.97
C ASN A 163 -29.83 -13.85 28.24
N LEU A 164 -29.20 -12.68 28.13
CA LEU A 164 -28.77 -11.87 29.28
C LEU A 164 -29.93 -11.13 29.96
N SER A 165 -30.99 -10.79 29.21
CA SER A 165 -32.18 -10.16 29.77
C SER A 165 -33.18 -11.14 30.39
N ALA A 166 -32.96 -12.44 30.20
CA ALA A 166 -33.79 -13.52 30.73
C ALA A 166 -33.30 -14.07 32.09
N ILE A 167 -32.22 -13.53 32.65
CA ILE A 167 -31.66 -13.83 33.98
C ILE A 167 -31.95 -12.64 34.90
#